data_AF-A0A8S0WWE5-F1
#
_entry.id   AF-A0A8S0WWE5-F1
#
_cell.length_a   1.000
_cell.length_b   1.000
_cell.length_c   1.000
_cell.angle_alpha   90.00
_cell.angle_beta   90.00
_cell.angle_gamma   90.00
#
_symmetry.space_group_name_H-M   'P 1'
#
loop_
_entity.id
_entity.type
_entity.pdbx_description
1 polymer ?
#
loop_
_entity_poly.entity_id
_entity_poly.type
_entity_poly.pdbx_seq_one_letter_code
_entity_poly.pdbx_strand_id
1 'polypeptide(L)'
;MVPMRNSSSYEDADLASNRGQEDIVVAVMGSTGTGKSSFIRLLTGNTDVKVGDSLESETSDIQVIRFCDGPSGRNVTIVDTPGFDDSRAGVSDTDILRTITEFLLKEYDENRKLNGLVYLQRISDPRFGGQSTRNLRMFRNLCGTEAYKNVVVLTTFWDQLPSEEEGVKREGQLKTRFFKDLVDGGACFMRHDRTIESARKVLGHIFPLPPAVAQIQTEIREEGKTLEDTSAGSVHREEVERIIANHKKEVGDLKAEMDALKEGNTAARRELEQERAKLQADLARWEKERSELQQGLDEEKKSREKLEAEAAKIQAQINSK
;
A
#
# COMPACT_ATOMS: atom_id res chain seq x y z
N MET A 1 43.80 18.07 43.68
CA MET A 1 44.25 17.04 42.72
C MET A 1 43.31 15.86 42.89
N VAL A 2 42.28 15.78 42.04
CA VAL A 2 41.22 14.76 42.08
C VAL A 2 41.53 13.73 41.01
N PRO A 3 41.53 12.42 41.28
CA PRO A 3 41.60 11.43 40.20
C PRO A 3 40.19 11.21 39.63
N MET A 4 40.03 11.49 38.34
CA MET A 4 38.87 11.09 37.54
C MET A 4 38.81 9.56 37.46
N ARG A 5 37.67 8.98 37.82
CA ARG A 5 37.35 7.57 37.52
C ARG A 5 36.64 7.53 36.17
N ASN A 6 37.23 6.81 35.22
CA ASN A 6 36.67 6.48 33.91
C ASN A 6 35.31 5.78 34.06
N SER A 7 34.29 6.35 33.44
CA SER A 7 32.93 5.82 33.34
C SER A 7 32.64 5.35 31.91
N SER A 8 33.37 4.34 31.41
CA SER A 8 33.16 3.82 30.04
C SER A 8 33.06 2.29 29.93
N SER A 9 32.63 1.60 30.99
CA SER A 9 32.57 0.13 30.98
C SER A 9 31.16 -0.46 31.12
N TYR A 10 30.10 0.35 30.94
CA TYR A 10 28.71 -0.12 31.10
C TYR A 10 27.84 0.04 29.84
N GLU A 11 28.32 0.65 28.75
CA GLU A 11 27.53 0.83 27.52
C GLU A 11 27.86 -0.17 26.39
N ASP A 12 29.00 -0.87 26.47
CA ASP A 12 29.43 -1.80 25.40
C ASP A 12 28.98 -3.26 25.60
N ALA A 13 28.33 -3.59 26.72
CA ALA A 13 27.96 -4.97 27.05
C ALA A 13 26.62 -5.43 26.47
N ASP A 14 25.72 -4.50 26.11
CA ASP A 14 24.36 -4.83 25.64
C ASP A 14 24.24 -4.98 24.11
N LEU A 15 25.28 -4.64 23.34
CA LEU A 15 25.30 -4.79 21.87
C LEU A 15 25.77 -6.19 21.40
N ALA A 16 26.22 -7.05 22.32
CA ALA A 16 26.89 -8.31 21.98
C ALA A 16 26.03 -9.57 22.18
N SER A 17 24.82 -9.48 22.74
CA SER A 17 24.09 -10.66 23.22
C SER A 17 23.02 -11.24 22.30
N ASN A 18 22.81 -10.73 21.07
CA ASN A 18 21.70 -11.21 20.23
C ASN A 18 22.03 -11.72 18.82
N ARG A 19 23.24 -12.23 18.60
CA ARG A 19 23.73 -12.76 17.30
C ARG A 19 23.09 -14.10 16.85
N GLY A 20 21.83 -14.37 17.20
CA GLY A 20 21.19 -15.67 16.89
C GLY A 20 19.72 -15.65 16.45
N GLN A 21 19.02 -14.50 16.51
CA GLN A 21 17.64 -14.41 16.02
C GLN A 21 17.60 -13.55 14.76
N GLU A 22 16.97 -14.08 13.71
CA GLU A 22 16.79 -13.35 12.45
C GLU A 22 16.03 -12.04 12.69
N ASP A 23 16.53 -10.97 12.08
CA ASP A 23 15.92 -9.66 12.06
C ASP A 23 14.49 -9.76 11.49
N ILE A 24 13.52 -9.18 12.19
CA ILE A 24 12.12 -9.18 11.78
C ILE A 24 11.86 -7.99 10.86
N VAL A 25 11.33 -8.23 9.66
CA VAL A 25 10.92 -7.15 8.74
C VAL A 25 9.40 -7.07 8.67
N VAL A 26 8.86 -5.89 8.95
CA VAL A 26 7.41 -5.61 8.94
C VAL A 26 7.13 -4.40 8.08
N ALA A 27 6.29 -4.57 7.07
CA ALA A 27 5.80 -3.47 6.25
C ALA A 27 4.47 -2.96 6.78
N VAL A 28 4.34 -1.63 6.89
CA VAL A 28 3.14 -0.96 7.38
C VAL A 28 2.50 -0.23 6.21
N MET A 29 1.26 -0.59 5.89
CA MET A 29 0.51 -0.13 4.71
C MET A 29 -0.90 0.34 5.08
N GLY A 30 -1.54 1.07 4.17
CA GLY A 30 -2.92 1.56 4.34
C GLY A 30 -3.08 3.01 3.86
N SER A 31 -4.32 3.47 3.71
CA SER A 31 -4.61 4.82 3.21
C SER A 31 -4.00 5.95 4.07
N THR A 32 -3.93 7.15 3.50
CA THR A 32 -3.48 8.34 4.23
C THR A 32 -4.41 8.63 5.42
N GLY A 33 -3.85 9.07 6.54
CA GLY A 33 -4.61 9.37 7.76
C GLY A 33 -5.04 8.14 8.60
N THR A 34 -4.73 6.90 8.20
CA THR A 34 -5.10 5.69 8.97
C THR A 34 -4.29 5.49 10.25
N GLY A 35 -3.28 6.34 10.50
CA GLY A 35 -2.47 6.33 11.73
C GLY A 35 -1.16 5.55 11.62
N LYS A 36 -0.66 5.30 10.40
CA LYS A 36 0.61 4.56 10.15
C LYS A 36 1.78 5.15 10.93
N SER A 37 2.12 6.41 10.66
CA SER A 37 3.25 7.07 11.30
C SER A 37 3.06 7.22 12.82
N SER A 38 1.82 7.41 13.31
CA SER A 38 1.52 7.41 14.75
C SER A 38 1.78 6.05 15.39
N PHE A 39 1.34 4.97 14.75
CA PHE A 39 1.59 3.59 15.19
C PHE A 39 3.10 3.29 15.24
N ILE A 40 3.83 3.68 14.19
CA ILE A 40 5.28 3.47 14.09
C ILE A 40 6.05 4.29 15.13
N ARG A 41 5.71 5.57 15.29
CA ARG A 41 6.30 6.44 16.32
C ARG A 41 6.10 5.88 17.71
N LEU A 42 4.88 5.41 18.00
CA LEU A 42 4.55 4.81 19.28
C LEU A 42 5.38 3.54 19.51
N LEU A 43 5.44 2.65 18.52
CA LEU A 43 6.14 1.37 18.60
C LEU A 43 7.65 1.53 18.78
N THR A 44 8.25 2.49 18.07
CA THR A 44 9.70 2.70 18.02
C THR A 44 10.21 3.65 19.08
N GLY A 45 9.33 4.51 19.64
CA GLY A 45 9.72 5.63 20.48
C GLY A 45 10.49 6.74 19.74
N ASN A 46 10.63 6.63 18.41
CA ASN A 46 11.41 7.57 17.61
C ASN A 46 10.62 8.85 17.33
N THR A 47 11.05 9.97 17.92
CA THR A 47 10.40 11.28 17.76
C THR A 47 10.62 11.93 16.41
N ASP A 48 11.60 11.45 15.63
CA ASP A 48 11.91 11.95 14.30
C ASP A 48 10.91 11.44 13.25
N VAL A 49 10.11 10.41 13.60
CA VAL A 49 8.95 10.00 12.81
C VAL A 49 7.94 11.13 12.85
N LYS A 50 7.84 11.85 11.73
CA LYS A 50 6.89 12.93 11.54
C LYS A 50 5.48 12.36 11.47
N VAL A 51 4.64 12.77 12.41
CA VAL A 51 3.21 12.47 12.41
C VAL A 51 2.53 13.73 11.90
N GLY A 52 2.08 13.70 10.65
CA GLY A 52 1.36 14.81 10.06
C GLY A 52 -0.06 14.89 10.60
N ASP A 53 -0.39 15.99 11.27
CA ASP A 53 -1.78 16.37 11.60
C ASP A 53 -2.44 17.19 10.46
N SER A 54 -1.71 17.40 9.36
CA SER A 54 -2.16 18.18 8.20
C SER A 54 -2.88 17.29 7.15
N LEU A 55 -3.68 17.93 6.28
CA LEU A 55 -4.40 17.25 5.19
C LEU A 55 -3.47 16.78 4.05
N GLU A 56 -2.21 17.19 4.04
CA GLU A 56 -1.21 16.79 3.06
C GLU A 56 -0.38 15.62 3.59
N SER A 57 -0.20 14.59 2.76
CA SER A 57 0.65 13.45 3.10
C SER A 57 2.12 13.89 3.23
N GLU A 58 2.72 13.72 4.41
CA GLU A 58 4.08 14.18 4.68
C GLU A 58 5.17 13.20 4.20
N THR A 59 4.84 11.92 4.01
CA THR A 59 5.78 10.88 3.55
C THR A 59 5.77 10.78 2.02
N SER A 60 6.74 11.41 1.34
CA SER A 60 7.04 11.18 -0.09
C SER A 60 7.73 9.85 -0.35
N ASP A 61 8.54 9.38 0.60
CA ASP A 61 9.45 8.26 0.41
C ASP A 61 9.25 7.20 1.50
N ILE A 62 9.58 5.95 1.17
CA ILE A 62 9.60 4.84 2.13
C ILE A 62 10.64 5.14 3.22
N GLN A 63 10.21 5.01 4.48
CA GLN A 63 11.10 5.15 5.64
C GLN A 63 11.37 3.79 6.27
N VAL A 64 12.64 3.47 6.42
CA VAL A 64 13.09 2.23 7.07
C VAL A 64 13.57 2.57 8.47
N ILE A 65 12.89 2.06 9.49
CA ILE A 65 13.20 2.33 10.89
C ILE A 65 13.60 1.01 11.55
N ARG A 66 14.80 0.99 12.14
CA ARG A 66 15.34 -0.18 12.83
C ARG A 66 15.41 0.10 14.32
N PHE A 67 14.94 -0.85 15.13
CA PHE A 67 15.01 -0.77 16.59
C PHE A 67 15.06 -2.16 17.21
N CYS A 68 15.50 -2.22 18.47
CA CYS A 68 15.43 -3.45 19.27
C CYS A 68 14.16 -3.40 20.12
N ASP A 69 13.28 -4.40 19.98
CA ASP A 69 12.10 -4.54 20.82
C ASP A 69 12.53 -5.04 22.20
N GLY A 70 12.55 -4.15 23.19
CA GLY A 70 13.04 -4.46 24.55
C GLY A 70 12.45 -5.74 25.18
N PRO A 71 11.13 -5.98 25.13
CA PRO A 71 10.51 -7.18 25.69
C PRO A 71 10.95 -8.51 25.06
N SER A 72 11.11 -8.55 23.73
CA SER A 72 11.54 -9.78 23.02
C SER A 72 13.05 -9.87 22.80
N GLY A 73 13.75 -8.75 22.94
CA GLY A 73 15.14 -8.55 22.55
C GLY A 73 15.34 -8.47 21.03
N ARG A 74 14.33 -8.69 20.19
CA ARG A 74 14.51 -8.86 18.74
C ARG A 74 14.79 -7.56 18.03
N ASN A 75 15.65 -7.61 17.02
CA ASN A 75 15.79 -6.54 16.06
C ASN A 75 14.58 -6.53 15.12
N VAL A 76 13.96 -5.36 14.99
CA VAL A 76 12.80 -5.14 14.15
C VAL A 76 13.10 -4.02 13.16
N THR A 77 12.86 -4.29 11.89
CA THR A 77 12.85 -3.34 10.80
C THR A 77 11.40 -3.06 10.43
N ILE A 78 10.96 -1.82 10.66
CA ILE A 78 9.66 -1.32 10.23
C ILE A 78 9.85 -0.53 8.95
N VAL A 79 9.01 -0.83 7.97
CA VAL A 79 8.98 -0.15 6.68
C VAL A 79 7.71 0.67 6.65
N ASP A 80 7.84 1.98 6.84
CA ASP A 80 6.75 2.93 6.64
C ASP A 80 6.58 3.16 5.14
N THR A 81 5.36 2.97 4.65
CA THR A 81 5.04 3.16 3.24
C THR A 81 4.12 4.38 3.07
N PRO A 82 4.27 5.16 1.98
CA PRO A 82 3.29 6.17 1.63
C PRO A 82 1.88 5.58 1.56
N GLY A 83 0.87 6.35 1.96
CA GLY A 83 -0.50 5.83 1.96
C GLY A 83 -1.06 5.72 0.55
N PHE A 84 -1.68 4.59 0.18
CA PHE A 84 -2.23 4.33 -1.17
C PHE A 84 -3.21 5.38 -1.72
N ASP A 85 -3.75 6.29 -0.91
CA ASP A 85 -4.63 7.39 -1.32
C ASP A 85 -3.92 8.75 -1.16
N ASP A 86 -2.68 8.85 -1.62
CA ASP A 86 -1.92 10.08 -1.51
C ASP A 86 -2.39 11.11 -2.55
N SER A 87 -3.25 12.04 -2.13
CA SER A 87 -3.82 13.06 -3.01
C SER A 87 -2.88 14.23 -3.32
N ARG A 88 -1.57 14.11 -3.08
CA ARG A 88 -0.60 15.13 -3.50
C ARG A 88 -0.58 15.26 -5.01
N ALA A 89 -0.49 16.49 -5.50
CA ALA A 89 -0.47 16.78 -6.93
C ALA A 89 0.70 16.05 -7.62
N GLY A 90 0.38 15.13 -8.52
CA GLY A 90 1.36 14.41 -9.35
C GLY A 90 1.83 13.05 -8.82
N VAL A 91 1.25 12.52 -7.73
CA VAL A 91 1.51 11.15 -7.26
C VAL A 91 0.27 10.29 -7.57
N SER A 92 0.44 9.25 -8.39
CA SER A 92 -0.59 8.25 -8.65
C SER A 92 -0.46 7.04 -7.72
N ASP A 93 -1.53 6.29 -7.54
CA ASP A 93 -1.47 5.02 -6.78
C ASP A 93 -0.47 4.02 -7.41
N THR A 94 -0.23 4.14 -8.72
CA THR A 94 0.79 3.36 -9.43
C THR A 94 2.20 3.75 -9.01
N ASP A 95 2.45 5.03 -8.75
CA ASP A 95 3.75 5.50 -8.24
C ASP A 95 4.00 4.97 -6.84
N ILE A 96 2.96 5.00 -5.98
CA ILE A 96 3.03 4.44 -4.63
C ILE A 96 3.29 2.93 -4.68
N LEU A 97 2.57 2.23 -5.54
CA LEU A 97 2.77 0.80 -5.78
C LEU A 97 4.20 0.53 -6.28
N ARG A 98 4.74 1.36 -7.17
CA ARG A 98 6.13 1.27 -7.67
C ARG A 98 7.12 1.39 -6.54
N THR A 99 7.02 2.44 -5.70
CA THR A 99 7.92 2.64 -4.57
C THR A 99 7.90 1.45 -3.60
N ILE A 100 6.70 0.96 -3.26
CA ILE A 100 6.55 -0.22 -2.38
C ILE A 100 7.19 -1.45 -3.02
N THR A 101 6.97 -1.64 -4.32
CA THR A 101 7.49 -2.79 -5.06
C THR A 101 9.01 -2.77 -5.15
N GLU A 102 9.61 -1.64 -5.51
CA GLU A 102 11.06 -1.46 -5.57
C GLU A 102 11.72 -1.79 -4.22
N PHE A 103 11.10 -1.35 -3.12
CA PHE A 103 11.57 -1.70 -1.79
C PHE A 103 11.48 -3.21 -1.52
N LEU A 104 10.31 -3.82 -1.76
CA LEU A 104 10.12 -5.26 -1.54
C LEU A 104 11.10 -6.09 -2.39
N LEU A 105 11.34 -5.69 -3.63
CA LEU A 105 12.27 -6.34 -4.52
C LEU A 105 13.71 -6.23 -4.03
N LYS A 106 14.13 -5.05 -3.55
CA LYS A 106 15.45 -4.87 -2.94
C LYS A 106 15.65 -5.79 -1.73
N GLU A 107 14.66 -5.87 -0.85
CA GLU A 107 14.73 -6.77 0.32
C GLU A 107 14.80 -8.24 -0.12
N TYR A 108 14.04 -8.63 -1.14
CA TYR A 108 14.08 -9.97 -1.73
C TYR A 108 15.48 -10.32 -2.26
N ASP A 109 16.08 -9.40 -3.03
CA ASP A 109 17.40 -9.58 -3.64
C ASP A 109 18.51 -9.67 -2.57
N GLU A 110 18.33 -9.01 -1.43
CA GLU A 110 19.21 -9.10 -0.26
C GLU A 110 18.86 -10.27 0.68
N ASN A 111 17.99 -11.18 0.24
CA ASN A 111 17.49 -12.36 0.96
C ASN A 111 16.87 -12.05 2.34
N ARG A 112 16.35 -10.82 2.52
CA ARG A 112 15.56 -10.41 3.68
C ARG A 112 14.09 -10.58 3.35
N LYS A 113 13.48 -11.60 3.96
CA LYS A 113 12.09 -11.95 3.73
C LYS A 113 11.18 -11.21 4.70
N LEU A 114 10.00 -10.86 4.24
CA LEU A 114 9.03 -10.11 5.03
C LEU A 114 8.34 -11.04 6.04
N ASN A 115 8.37 -10.69 7.33
CA ASN A 115 7.69 -11.47 8.37
C ASN A 115 6.23 -11.05 8.54
N GLY A 116 5.91 -9.78 8.31
CA GLY A 116 4.57 -9.27 8.53
C GLY A 116 4.18 -8.10 7.62
N LEU A 117 2.91 -8.07 7.26
CA LEU A 117 2.24 -6.99 6.53
C LEU A 117 1.15 -6.41 7.43
N VAL A 118 1.31 -5.19 7.92
CA VAL A 118 0.30 -4.54 8.75
C VAL A 118 -0.51 -3.58 7.88
N TYR A 119 -1.77 -3.90 7.62
CA TYR A 119 -2.69 -3.03 6.89
C TYR A 119 -3.56 -2.24 7.87
N LEU A 120 -3.36 -0.92 7.95
CA LEU A 120 -4.12 -0.06 8.85
C LEU A 120 -5.42 0.41 8.20
N GLN A 121 -6.53 0.21 8.93
CA GLN A 121 -7.86 0.61 8.52
C GLN A 121 -8.52 1.48 9.62
N ARG A 122 -8.95 2.70 9.29
CA ARG A 122 -9.78 3.49 10.22
C ARG A 122 -11.15 2.83 10.34
N ILE A 123 -11.58 2.58 11.56
CA ILE A 123 -12.93 2.03 11.82
C ILE A 123 -13.99 3.12 11.95
N SER A 124 -13.57 4.34 12.27
CA SER A 124 -14.45 5.50 12.43
C SER A 124 -15.04 6.00 11.10
N ASP A 125 -14.44 5.64 9.97
CA ASP A 125 -14.92 6.04 8.65
C ASP A 125 -16.36 5.53 8.42
N PRO A 126 -17.32 6.43 8.12
CA PRO A 126 -18.73 6.06 8.02
C PRO A 126 -19.03 5.22 6.78
N ARG A 127 -18.12 5.18 5.80
CA ARG A 127 -18.28 4.45 4.54
C ARG A 127 -16.95 3.84 4.13
N PHE A 128 -16.99 2.57 3.74
CA PHE A 128 -15.91 1.93 3.01
C PHE A 128 -16.08 2.26 1.52
N GLY A 129 -15.39 3.30 1.06
CA GLY A 129 -15.58 3.88 -0.28
C GLY A 129 -14.97 3.07 -1.42
N GLY A 130 -15.19 3.54 -2.65
CA GLY A 130 -14.59 2.94 -3.85
C GLY A 130 -13.06 2.94 -3.81
N GLN A 131 -12.45 4.02 -3.33
CA GLN A 131 -11.00 4.14 -3.15
C GLN A 131 -10.46 3.11 -2.13
N SER A 132 -11.05 3.00 -0.94
CA SER A 132 -10.64 1.98 0.06
C SER A 132 -10.77 0.56 -0.47
N THR A 133 -11.83 0.29 -1.26
CA THR A 133 -12.03 -1.02 -1.92
C THR A 133 -10.94 -1.31 -2.93
N ARG A 134 -10.56 -0.30 -3.73
CA ARG A 134 -9.49 -0.41 -4.71
C ARG A 134 -8.13 -0.64 -4.05
N ASN A 135 -7.82 0.10 -3.00
CA ASN A 135 -6.56 -0.05 -2.27
C ASN A 135 -6.44 -1.39 -1.58
N LEU A 136 -7.53 -1.87 -1.00
CA LEU A 136 -7.58 -3.22 -0.46
C LEU A 136 -7.38 -4.27 -1.55
N ARG A 137 -7.97 -4.08 -2.73
CA ARG A 137 -7.77 -4.99 -3.87
C ARG A 137 -6.31 -5.00 -4.35
N MET A 138 -5.69 -3.83 -4.49
CA MET A 138 -4.25 -3.71 -4.83
C MET A 138 -3.39 -4.40 -3.78
N PHE A 139 -3.63 -4.13 -2.49
CA PHE A 139 -2.91 -4.77 -1.38
C PHE A 139 -3.05 -6.31 -1.40
N ARG A 140 -4.27 -6.82 -1.58
CA ARG A 140 -4.54 -8.27 -1.66
C ARG A 140 -3.76 -8.94 -2.79
N ASN A 141 -3.68 -8.29 -3.95
CA ASN A 141 -2.95 -8.80 -5.11
C ASN A 141 -1.44 -8.65 -4.96
N LEU A 142 -0.98 -7.59 -4.28
CA LEU A 142 0.43 -7.38 -3.96
C LEU A 142 0.95 -8.50 -3.05
N CYS A 143 0.21 -8.80 -1.98
CA CYS A 143 0.58 -9.83 -1.02
C CYS A 143 0.44 -11.24 -1.61
N GLY A 144 -0.68 -11.53 -2.27
CA GLY A 144 -1.04 -12.88 -2.69
C GLY A 144 -1.44 -13.80 -1.54
N THR A 145 -2.20 -14.84 -1.86
CA THR A 145 -2.85 -15.73 -0.88
C THR A 145 -1.87 -16.41 0.06
N GLU A 146 -0.67 -16.76 -0.41
CA GLU A 146 0.37 -17.42 0.39
C GLU A 146 0.90 -16.55 1.54
N ALA A 147 0.84 -15.22 1.37
CA ALA A 147 1.28 -14.25 2.38
C ALA A 147 0.15 -13.79 3.30
N TYR A 148 -1.11 -14.21 3.10
CA TYR A 148 -2.25 -13.73 3.91
C TYR A 148 -2.12 -14.08 5.38
N LYS A 149 -1.54 -15.24 5.72
CA LYS A 149 -1.23 -15.62 7.11
C LYS A 149 -0.24 -14.67 7.81
N ASN A 150 0.53 -13.90 7.04
CA ASN A 150 1.47 -12.88 7.53
C ASN A 150 0.84 -11.48 7.56
N VAL A 151 -0.43 -11.34 7.16
CA VAL A 151 -1.14 -10.07 7.19
C VAL A 151 -1.82 -9.88 8.53
N VAL A 152 -1.60 -8.70 9.12
CA VAL A 152 -2.38 -8.17 10.24
C VAL A 152 -3.21 -6.99 9.73
N VAL A 153 -4.53 -7.12 9.75
CA VAL A 153 -5.43 -5.99 9.54
C VAL A 153 -5.62 -5.29 10.88
N LEU A 154 -5.03 -4.10 11.01
CA LEU A 154 -5.03 -3.32 12.24
C LEU A 154 -6.06 -2.20 12.15
N THR A 155 -7.13 -2.31 12.95
CA THR A 155 -8.18 -1.30 12.99
C THR A 155 -7.85 -0.19 13.99
N THR A 156 -7.93 1.07 13.56
CA THR A 156 -7.55 2.26 14.33
C THR A 156 -8.75 3.21 14.53
N PHE A 157 -8.61 4.21 15.41
CA PHE A 157 -9.63 5.25 15.70
C PHE A 157 -10.92 4.73 16.37
N TRP A 158 -10.78 3.70 17.23
CA TRP A 158 -11.88 3.18 18.03
C TRP A 158 -12.48 4.21 19.01
N ASP A 159 -11.66 5.15 19.47
CA ASP A 159 -12.01 6.27 20.34
C ASP A 159 -12.91 7.33 19.67
N GLN A 160 -13.03 7.31 18.34
CA GLN A 160 -13.86 8.25 17.58
C GLN A 160 -15.24 7.69 17.22
N LEU A 161 -15.54 6.47 17.64
CA LEU A 161 -16.85 5.87 17.41
C LEU A 161 -17.88 6.37 18.43
N PRO A 162 -19.16 6.52 18.04
CA PRO A 162 -20.22 6.89 18.98
C PRO A 162 -20.42 5.87 20.11
N SER A 163 -20.14 4.59 19.85
CA SER A 163 -20.22 3.50 20.82
C SER A 163 -19.33 2.33 20.41
N GLU A 164 -18.93 1.51 21.38
CA GLU A 164 -18.18 0.28 21.11
C GLU A 164 -19.00 -0.73 20.28
N GLU A 165 -20.31 -0.81 20.51
CA GLU A 165 -21.22 -1.69 19.77
C GLU A 165 -21.23 -1.40 18.27
N GLU A 166 -21.24 -0.11 17.89
CA GLU A 166 -21.13 0.31 16.48
C GLU A 166 -19.77 -0.10 15.89
N GLY A 167 -18.69 0.01 16.67
CA GLY A 167 -17.36 -0.48 16.28
C GLY A 167 -17.33 -1.99 16.02
N VAL A 168 -17.89 -2.78 16.93
CA VAL A 168 -17.98 -4.24 16.78
C VAL A 168 -18.78 -4.61 15.53
N LYS A 169 -19.89 -3.93 15.28
CA LYS A 169 -20.71 -4.13 14.07
C LYS A 169 -19.94 -3.79 12.80
N ARG A 170 -19.22 -2.67 12.77
CA ARG A 170 -18.38 -2.27 11.63
C ARG A 170 -17.23 -3.24 11.41
N GLU A 171 -16.55 -3.66 12.47
CA GLU A 171 -15.50 -4.69 12.39
C GLU A 171 -16.04 -5.99 11.78
N GLY A 172 -17.23 -6.42 12.20
CA GLY A 172 -17.92 -7.58 11.62
C GLY A 172 -18.21 -7.43 10.13
N GLN A 173 -18.65 -6.25 9.70
CA GLN A 173 -18.86 -5.95 8.27
C GLN A 173 -17.55 -5.93 7.48
N LEU A 174 -16.48 -5.34 8.04
CA LEU A 174 -15.14 -5.35 7.43
C LEU A 174 -14.66 -6.79 7.22
N LYS A 175 -14.71 -7.63 8.25
CA LYS A 175 -14.29 -9.03 8.19
C LYS A 175 -15.12 -9.86 7.19
N THR A 176 -16.44 -9.68 7.16
CA THR A 176 -17.33 -10.55 6.37
C THR A 176 -17.54 -10.12 4.93
N ARG A 177 -17.37 -8.82 4.62
CA ARG A 177 -17.62 -8.29 3.26
C ARG A 177 -16.36 -7.89 2.52
N PHE A 178 -15.52 -7.07 3.16
CA PHE A 178 -14.42 -6.39 2.45
C PHE A 178 -13.10 -7.16 2.58
N PHE A 179 -12.79 -7.63 3.79
CA PHE A 179 -11.56 -8.35 4.12
C PHE A 179 -11.76 -9.86 4.17
N LYS A 180 -12.89 -10.38 3.67
CA LYS A 180 -13.24 -11.80 3.75
C LYS A 180 -12.12 -12.70 3.21
N ASP A 181 -11.60 -12.38 2.02
CA ASP A 181 -10.55 -13.16 1.38
C ASP A 181 -9.26 -13.21 2.22
N LEU A 182 -8.92 -12.10 2.89
CA LEU A 182 -7.76 -12.04 3.79
C LEU A 182 -8.00 -12.88 5.04
N VAL A 183 -9.18 -12.74 5.66
CA VAL A 183 -9.57 -13.50 6.86
C VAL A 183 -9.57 -15.00 6.58
N ASP A 184 -10.17 -15.41 5.46
CA ASP A 184 -10.22 -16.82 5.05
C ASP A 184 -8.83 -17.37 4.73
N GLY A 185 -7.93 -16.55 4.21
CA GLY A 185 -6.52 -16.90 3.98
C GLY A 185 -5.63 -16.82 5.23
N GLY A 186 -6.20 -16.59 6.41
CA GLY A 186 -5.49 -16.64 7.69
C GLY A 186 -4.96 -15.30 8.20
N ALA A 187 -5.35 -14.16 7.60
CA ALA A 187 -4.98 -12.85 8.12
C ALA A 187 -5.61 -12.60 9.50
N CYS A 188 -4.83 -11.99 10.38
CA CYS A 188 -5.26 -11.68 11.74
C CYS A 188 -5.88 -10.28 11.80
N PHE A 189 -7.04 -10.15 12.46
CA PHE A 189 -7.66 -8.85 12.73
C PHE A 189 -7.35 -8.42 14.15
N MET A 190 -6.77 -7.23 14.31
CA MET A 190 -6.42 -6.67 15.62
C MET A 190 -6.96 -5.24 15.76
N ARG A 191 -7.16 -4.80 17.00
CA ARG A 191 -7.61 -3.45 17.35
C ARG A 191 -6.45 -2.68 17.95
N HIS A 192 -6.25 -1.45 17.47
CA HIS A 192 -5.28 -0.52 18.01
C HIS A 192 -5.99 0.64 18.71
N ASP A 193 -5.71 0.76 20.01
CA ASP A 193 -6.24 1.76 20.94
C ASP A 193 -5.26 2.92 21.19
N ARG A 194 -4.28 3.10 20.29
CA ARG A 194 -3.19 4.10 20.40
C ARG A 194 -2.30 3.94 21.65
N THR A 195 -2.26 2.73 22.21
CA THR A 195 -1.33 2.37 23.30
C THR A 195 -0.15 1.56 22.80
N ILE A 196 0.98 1.64 23.53
CA ILE A 196 2.16 0.83 23.21
C ILE A 196 1.88 -0.66 23.40
N GLU A 197 0.99 -1.01 24.33
CA GLU A 197 0.55 -2.37 24.59
C GLU A 197 -0.15 -2.99 23.37
N SER A 198 -1.08 -2.27 22.74
CA SER A 198 -1.73 -2.79 21.52
C SER A 198 -0.77 -2.83 20.34
N ALA A 199 0.17 -1.89 20.24
CA ALA A 199 1.19 -1.92 19.19
C ALA A 199 2.15 -3.12 19.34
N ARG A 200 2.60 -3.41 20.57
CA ARG A 200 3.45 -4.57 20.87
C ARG A 200 2.75 -5.90 20.67
N LYS A 201 1.43 -5.98 20.93
CA LYS A 201 0.64 -7.18 20.63
C LYS A 201 0.71 -7.55 19.14
N VAL A 202 0.76 -6.57 18.24
CA VAL A 202 0.92 -6.80 16.80
C VAL A 202 2.27 -7.47 16.51
N LEU A 203 3.37 -6.94 17.07
CA LEU A 203 4.69 -7.56 16.91
C LEU A 203 4.75 -8.97 17.52
N GLY A 204 4.21 -9.16 18.71
CA GLY A 204 4.15 -10.47 19.37
C GLY A 204 3.42 -11.52 18.54
N HIS A 205 2.42 -11.11 17.75
CA HIS A 205 1.73 -11.98 16.80
C HIS A 205 2.58 -12.29 15.56
N ILE A 206 3.36 -11.34 15.06
CA ILE A 206 4.19 -11.49 13.85
C ILE A 206 5.46 -12.29 14.10
N PHE A 207 6.09 -12.15 15.27
CA PHE A 207 7.35 -12.81 15.62
C PHE A 207 7.43 -14.32 15.38
N PRO A 208 6.40 -15.13 15.68
CA PRO A 208 6.43 -16.57 15.41
C PRO A 208 6.15 -16.94 13.95
N LEU A 209 5.76 -15.99 13.09
CA LEU A 209 5.36 -16.29 11.72
C LEU A 209 6.60 -16.52 10.84
N PRO A 210 6.60 -17.57 10.00
CA PRO A 210 7.66 -17.77 9.03
C PRO A 210 7.62 -16.64 7.99
N PRO A 211 8.77 -16.18 7.48
CA PRO A 211 8.78 -15.16 6.45
C PRO A 211 8.01 -15.60 5.19
N ALA A 212 7.31 -14.67 4.56
CA ALA A 212 6.58 -14.88 3.31
C ALA A 212 7.16 -14.03 2.17
N VAL A 213 7.03 -14.55 0.96
CA VAL A 213 7.31 -13.82 -0.27
C VAL A 213 5.97 -13.28 -0.77
N ALA A 214 5.91 -11.98 -1.01
CA ALA A 214 4.74 -11.34 -1.59
C ALA A 214 4.61 -11.73 -3.06
N GLN A 215 3.39 -11.95 -3.55
CA GLN A 215 3.14 -12.34 -4.94
C GLN A 215 3.79 -11.40 -5.95
N ILE A 216 3.81 -10.09 -5.68
CA ILE A 216 4.45 -9.12 -6.57
C ILE A 216 5.96 -9.38 -6.77
N GLN A 217 6.65 -9.93 -5.76
CA GLN A 217 8.07 -10.27 -5.85
C GLN A 217 8.25 -11.47 -6.79
N THR A 218 7.45 -12.52 -6.63
CA THR A 218 7.44 -13.70 -7.51
C THR A 218 7.05 -13.31 -8.94
N GLU A 219 6.01 -12.50 -9.14
CA GLU A 219 5.56 -12.04 -10.47
C GLU A 219 6.67 -11.31 -11.24
N ILE A 220 7.45 -10.47 -10.55
CA ILE A 220 8.51 -9.70 -11.21
C ILE A 220 9.81 -10.49 -11.33
N ARG A 221 10.24 -11.19 -10.27
CA ARG A 221 11.56 -11.86 -10.22
C ARG A 221 11.56 -13.25 -10.82
N GLU A 222 10.48 -14.00 -10.66
CA GLU A 222 10.40 -15.39 -11.12
C GLU A 222 9.63 -15.49 -12.44
N GLU A 223 8.55 -14.72 -12.61
CA GLU A 223 7.73 -14.76 -13.83
C GLU A 223 8.11 -13.68 -14.87
N GLY A 224 8.96 -12.71 -14.50
CA GLY A 224 9.45 -11.68 -15.42
C GLY A 224 8.43 -10.61 -15.83
N LYS A 225 7.33 -10.45 -15.09
CA LYS A 225 6.31 -9.42 -15.34
C LYS A 225 6.87 -8.02 -15.08
N THR A 226 6.37 -7.01 -15.81
CA THR A 226 6.56 -5.60 -15.41
C THR A 226 5.63 -5.28 -14.25
N LEU A 227 5.86 -4.17 -13.54
CA LEU A 227 5.02 -3.74 -12.42
C LEU A 227 3.55 -3.67 -12.82
N GLU A 228 3.25 -3.19 -14.01
CA GLU A 228 1.89 -2.92 -14.46
C GLU A 228 1.19 -4.16 -15.04
N ASP A 229 1.96 -5.20 -15.37
CA ASP A 229 1.46 -6.53 -15.75
C ASP A 229 1.32 -7.47 -14.54
N THR A 230 1.73 -7.02 -13.34
CA THR A 230 1.46 -7.72 -12.09
C THR A 230 -0.03 -7.71 -11.75
N SER A 231 -0.45 -8.66 -10.92
CA SER A 231 -1.83 -8.71 -10.43
C SER A 231 -2.21 -7.45 -9.64
N ALA A 232 -1.26 -6.80 -8.96
CA ALA A 232 -1.51 -5.56 -8.23
C ALA A 232 -1.58 -4.35 -9.18
N GLY A 233 -0.67 -4.28 -10.16
CA GLY A 233 -0.61 -3.19 -11.15
C GLY A 233 -1.81 -3.17 -12.10
N SER A 234 -2.34 -4.35 -12.46
CA SER A 234 -3.52 -4.45 -13.33
C SER A 234 -4.78 -3.85 -12.71
N VAL A 235 -4.89 -3.78 -11.38
CA VAL A 235 -6.08 -3.26 -10.69
C VAL A 235 -6.32 -1.78 -11.00
N HIS A 236 -5.26 -0.97 -11.10
CA HIS A 236 -5.41 0.43 -11.50
C HIS A 236 -5.90 0.53 -12.94
N ARG A 237 -5.30 -0.26 -13.85
CA ARG A 237 -5.67 -0.30 -15.27
C ARG A 237 -7.13 -0.69 -15.48
N GLU A 238 -7.57 -1.78 -14.86
CA GLU A 238 -8.96 -2.25 -14.91
C GLU A 238 -9.96 -1.20 -14.41
N GLU A 239 -9.61 -0.45 -13.37
CA GLU A 239 -10.49 0.58 -12.84
C GLU A 239 -10.58 1.78 -13.78
N VAL A 240 -9.45 2.26 -14.33
CA VAL A 240 -9.44 3.31 -15.34
C VAL A 240 -10.29 2.89 -16.55
N GLU A 241 -10.16 1.65 -17.00
CA GLU A 241 -10.99 1.10 -18.08
C GLU A 241 -12.48 1.04 -17.70
N ARG A 242 -12.81 0.65 -16.46
CA ARG A 242 -14.19 0.61 -15.96
C ARG A 242 -14.80 2.01 -15.89
N ILE A 243 -14.05 2.99 -15.38
CA ILE A 243 -14.46 4.40 -15.32
C ILE A 243 -14.76 4.91 -16.74
N ILE A 244 -13.85 4.68 -17.68
CA ILE A 244 -14.03 5.03 -19.10
C ILE A 244 -15.28 4.37 -19.67
N ALA A 245 -15.49 3.08 -19.41
CA ALA A 245 -16.67 2.35 -19.90
C ALA A 245 -17.98 2.92 -19.35
N ASN A 246 -18.02 3.23 -18.05
CA ASN A 246 -19.20 3.82 -17.41
C ASN A 246 -19.48 5.24 -17.94
N HIS A 247 -18.47 6.10 -18.03
CA HIS A 247 -18.64 7.46 -18.56
C HIS A 247 -19.05 7.44 -20.05
N LYS A 248 -18.52 6.50 -20.86
CA LYS A 248 -18.98 6.30 -22.24
C LYS A 248 -20.45 5.92 -22.33
N LYS A 249 -20.90 5.04 -21.43
CA LYS A 249 -22.30 4.65 -21.35
C LYS A 249 -23.19 5.84 -20.97
N GLU A 250 -22.83 6.57 -19.92
CA GLU A 250 -23.58 7.76 -19.46
C GLU A 250 -23.67 8.85 -20.53
N VAL A 251 -22.57 9.14 -21.23
CA VAL A 251 -22.58 10.07 -22.37
C VAL A 251 -23.49 9.58 -23.50
N GLY A 252 -23.54 8.26 -23.73
CA GLY A 252 -24.45 7.64 -24.70
C GLY A 252 -25.92 7.75 -24.29
N ASP A 253 -26.23 7.48 -23.03
CA ASP A 253 -27.59 7.54 -22.47
C ASP A 253 -28.12 8.99 -22.49
N LEU A 254 -27.30 9.97 -22.08
CA LEU A 254 -27.63 11.40 -22.17
C LEU A 254 -27.87 11.86 -23.60
N LYS A 255 -27.08 11.35 -24.56
CA LYS A 255 -27.28 11.66 -25.98
C LYS A 255 -28.62 11.12 -26.49
N ALA A 256 -28.98 9.90 -26.12
CA ALA A 256 -30.26 9.31 -26.49
C ALA A 256 -31.45 10.08 -25.87
N GLU A 257 -31.31 10.54 -24.62
CA GLU A 257 -32.33 11.37 -23.96
C GLU A 257 -32.49 12.74 -24.64
N MET A 258 -31.38 13.39 -25.02
CA MET A 258 -31.40 14.63 -25.79
C MET A 258 -32.12 14.48 -27.14
N ASP A 259 -31.86 13.38 -27.85
CA ASP A 259 -32.48 13.06 -29.14
C ASP A 259 -33.98 12.74 -29.00
N ALA A 260 -34.39 12.18 -27.86
CA ALA A 260 -35.80 11.89 -27.54
C ALA A 260 -36.60 13.12 -27.08
N LEU A 261 -35.95 14.20 -26.63
CA LEU A 261 -36.61 15.44 -26.25
C LEU A 261 -37.23 16.16 -27.45
N LYS A 262 -38.49 16.60 -27.30
CA LYS A 262 -39.17 17.45 -28.29
C LYS A 262 -38.46 18.80 -28.47
N GLU A 263 -38.42 19.32 -29.69
CA GLU A 263 -37.69 20.55 -30.06
C GLU A 263 -38.05 21.79 -29.22
N GLY A 264 -39.24 21.85 -28.63
CA GLY A 264 -39.66 22.96 -27.77
C GLY A 264 -39.02 23.01 -26.37
N ASN A 265 -38.37 21.94 -25.92
CA ASN A 265 -37.88 21.84 -24.54
C ASN A 265 -36.43 22.37 -24.40
N THR A 266 -36.24 23.63 -24.77
CA THR A 266 -34.92 24.28 -24.91
C THR A 266 -34.13 24.39 -23.61
N ALA A 267 -34.81 24.56 -22.47
CA ALA A 267 -34.16 24.61 -21.15
C ALA A 267 -33.59 23.24 -20.74
N ALA A 268 -34.41 22.18 -20.84
CA ALA A 268 -33.99 20.81 -20.53
C ALA A 268 -32.87 20.31 -21.47
N ARG A 269 -32.94 20.65 -22.76
CA ARG A 269 -31.85 20.35 -23.71
C ARG A 269 -30.54 21.03 -23.34
N ARG A 270 -30.56 22.29 -22.89
CA ARG A 270 -29.35 23.01 -22.46
C ARG A 270 -28.73 22.41 -21.21
N GLU A 271 -29.54 21.96 -20.25
CA GLU A 271 -29.05 21.33 -19.01
C GLU A 271 -28.35 20.00 -19.31
N LEU A 272 -28.99 19.11 -20.08
CA LEU A 272 -28.39 17.85 -20.52
C LEU A 272 -27.14 18.06 -21.37
N GLU A 273 -27.10 19.12 -22.20
CA GLU A 273 -25.93 19.44 -23.02
C GLU A 273 -24.74 19.91 -22.16
N GLN A 274 -24.99 20.67 -21.08
CA GLN A 274 -23.96 21.05 -20.12
C GLN A 274 -23.43 19.85 -19.34
N GLU A 275 -24.32 18.95 -18.90
CA GLU A 275 -23.94 17.72 -18.20
C GLU A 275 -23.14 16.79 -19.09
N ARG A 276 -23.58 16.59 -20.34
CA ARG A 276 -22.83 15.82 -21.35
C ARG A 276 -21.47 16.43 -21.63
N ALA A 277 -21.36 17.75 -21.75
CA ALA A 277 -20.08 18.42 -22.01
C ALA A 277 -19.08 18.23 -20.86
N LYS A 278 -19.55 18.27 -19.60
CA LYS A 278 -18.72 17.96 -18.42
C LYS A 278 -18.23 16.52 -18.46
N LEU A 279 -19.14 15.56 -18.64
CA LEU A 279 -18.79 14.13 -18.71
C LEU A 279 -17.87 13.81 -19.90
N GLN A 280 -18.03 14.49 -21.03
CA GLN A 280 -17.12 14.37 -22.18
C GLN A 280 -15.73 14.90 -21.88
N ALA A 281 -15.62 16.01 -21.14
CA ALA A 281 -14.33 16.53 -20.71
C ALA A 281 -13.63 15.58 -19.72
N ASP A 282 -14.38 15.01 -18.76
CA ASP A 282 -13.86 14.01 -17.84
C ASP A 282 -13.45 12.73 -18.58
N LEU A 283 -14.25 12.26 -19.54
CA LEU A 283 -13.90 11.11 -20.38
C LEU A 283 -12.61 11.36 -21.17
N ALA A 284 -12.46 12.54 -21.79
CA ALA A 284 -11.25 12.89 -22.53
C ALA A 284 -10.01 12.93 -21.62
N ARG A 285 -10.16 13.39 -20.37
CA ARG A 285 -9.11 13.36 -19.36
C ARG A 285 -8.69 11.92 -19.04
N TRP A 286 -9.66 11.04 -18.75
CA TRP A 286 -9.37 9.63 -18.44
C TRP A 286 -8.82 8.86 -19.64
N GLU A 287 -9.27 9.14 -20.86
CA GLU A 287 -8.71 8.53 -22.08
C GLU A 287 -7.27 8.99 -22.33
N LYS A 288 -6.94 10.26 -22.03
CA LYS A 288 -5.57 10.77 -22.07
C LYS A 288 -4.69 10.06 -21.05
N GLU A 289 -5.16 9.95 -19.80
CA GLU A 289 -4.45 9.24 -18.73
C GLU A 289 -4.21 7.77 -19.08
N ARG A 290 -5.21 7.07 -19.63
CA ARG A 290 -5.04 5.70 -20.14
C ARG A 290 -3.99 5.62 -21.25
N SER A 291 -3.98 6.59 -22.18
CA SER A 291 -3.01 6.62 -23.27
C SER A 291 -1.58 6.87 -22.76
N GLU A 292 -1.42 7.75 -21.78
CA GLU A 292 -0.14 8.05 -21.15
C GLU A 292 0.39 6.83 -20.38
N LEU A 293 -0.48 6.18 -19.60
CA LEU A 293 -0.17 4.90 -18.96
C LEU A 293 0.30 3.89 -20.00
N GLN A 294 -0.46 3.66 -21.08
CA GLN A 294 -0.12 2.70 -22.11
C GLN A 294 1.21 3.02 -22.84
N GLN A 295 1.49 4.29 -23.11
CA GLN A 295 2.76 4.71 -23.71
C GLN A 295 3.95 4.45 -22.78
N GLY A 296 3.80 4.76 -21.49
CA GLY A 296 4.82 4.44 -20.48
C GLY A 296 5.14 2.94 -20.44
N LEU A 297 4.10 2.09 -20.52
CA LEU A 297 4.27 0.63 -20.58
C LEU A 297 5.07 0.18 -21.80
N ASP A 298 4.70 0.68 -22.97
CA ASP A 298 5.33 0.27 -24.22
C ASP A 298 6.80 0.72 -24.29
N GLU A 299 7.11 1.88 -23.72
CA GLU A 299 8.47 2.41 -23.61
C GLU A 299 9.31 1.61 -22.62
N GLU A 300 8.78 1.33 -21.42
CA GLU A 300 9.46 0.53 -20.39
C GLU A 300 9.76 -0.89 -20.90
N LYS A 301 8.78 -1.53 -21.55
CA LYS A 301 8.95 -2.85 -22.16
C LYS A 301 10.04 -2.86 -23.23
N LYS A 302 10.04 -1.88 -24.14
CA LYS A 302 11.09 -1.75 -25.18
C LYS A 302 12.48 -1.51 -24.59
N SER A 303 12.56 -0.72 -23.52
CA SER A 303 13.82 -0.46 -22.82
C SER A 303 14.37 -1.74 -22.19
N ARG A 304 13.51 -2.53 -21.54
CA ARG A 304 13.87 -3.80 -20.92
C ARG A 304 14.33 -4.84 -21.94
N GLU A 305 13.59 -5.03 -23.03
CA GLU A 305 13.98 -5.96 -24.11
C GLU A 305 15.36 -5.62 -24.69
N LYS A 306 15.70 -4.32 -24.80
CA LYS A 306 17.03 -3.88 -25.22
C LYS A 306 18.10 -4.25 -24.20
N LEU A 307 17.87 -3.97 -22.91
CA LEU A 307 18.81 -4.28 -21.84
C LEU A 307 19.05 -5.79 -21.70
N GLU A 308 18.00 -6.61 -21.80
CA GLU A 308 18.11 -8.07 -21.80
C GLU A 308 18.91 -8.58 -23.01
N ALA A 309 18.65 -8.04 -24.20
CA ALA A 309 19.40 -8.39 -25.40
C ALA A 309 20.89 -7.99 -25.31
N GLU A 310 21.21 -6.86 -24.66
CA GLU A 310 22.59 -6.44 -24.39
C GLU A 310 23.26 -7.33 -23.35
N ALA A 311 22.59 -7.64 -22.23
CA ALA A 311 23.11 -8.54 -21.21
C ALA A 311 23.38 -9.95 -21.76
N ALA A 312 22.47 -10.49 -22.57
CA ALA A 312 22.65 -11.78 -23.23
C ALA A 312 23.87 -11.78 -24.19
N LYS A 313 24.10 -10.69 -24.92
CA LYS A 313 25.29 -10.54 -25.78
C LYS A 313 26.57 -10.51 -24.96
N ILE A 314 26.59 -9.78 -23.84
CA ILE A 314 27.75 -9.70 -22.94
C ILE A 314 28.04 -11.09 -22.34
N GLN A 315 27.01 -11.80 -21.87
CA GLN A 315 27.17 -13.14 -21.31
C GLN A 315 27.70 -14.15 -22.34
N ALA A 316 27.22 -14.08 -23.58
CA ALA A 316 27.73 -14.92 -24.67
C ALA A 316 29.21 -14.64 -24.99
N GLN A 317 29.64 -13.37 -24.93
CA GLN A 317 31.05 -13.00 -25.13
C GLN A 317 31.95 -13.50 -23.99
N ILE A 318 31.46 -13.46 -22.74
CA ILE A 318 32.18 -13.99 -21.57
C ILE A 318 32.34 -15.51 -21.68
N ASN A 319 31.29 -16.23 -22.07
CA ASN A 319 31.33 -17.69 -22.20
C ASN A 319 32.14 -18.19 -23.43
N SER A 320 32.48 -17.29 -24.36
CA SER A 320 33.33 -17.61 -25.53
C SER A 320 34.83 -17.38 -25.33
N LYS A 321 35.23 -16.87 -24.16
CA LYS A 321 36.62 -16.67 -23.75
C LYS A 321 37.04 -17.71 -22.73
#